data_AF-A0A7W1ISN7-F1
#
_entry.id   AF-A0A7W1ISN7-F1
#
_cell.length_a   1.000
_cell.length_b   1.000
_cell.length_c   1.000
_cell.angle_alpha   90.00
_cell.angle_beta   90.00
_cell.angle_gamma   90.00
#
_symmetry.space_group_name_H-M   'P 1'
#
loop_
_entity.id
_entity.type
_entity.pdbx_description
1 polymer ?
#
loop_
_entity_poly.entity_id
_entity_poly.type
_entity_poly.pdbx_seq_one_letter_code
_entity_poly.pdbx_strand_id
1 'polypeptide(L)' 'ETVVGHIRRARLQRARHHLADPQMRIREAARLAGFTDPAYFCRVWRRQYGRPPSADR' A
#
# COMPACT_ATOMS: atom_id res chain seq x y z
N GLU A 1 -14.30 -8.61 -11.62
CA GLU A 1 -13.04 -7.98 -11.15
C GLU A 1 -12.34 -7.35 -12.34
N THR A 2 -11.96 -6.07 -12.30
CA THR A 2 -11.23 -5.44 -13.42
C THR A 2 -9.73 -5.70 -13.27
N VAL A 3 -9.01 -5.78 -14.40
CA VAL A 3 -7.54 -5.93 -14.41
C VAL A 3 -6.86 -4.83 -13.57
N VAL A 4 -7.35 -3.60 -13.67
CA VAL A 4 -6.85 -2.47 -12.85
C VAL A 4 -7.07 -2.70 -11.35
N GLY A 5 -8.23 -3.24 -10.96
CA GLY A 5 -8.53 -3.58 -9.58
C GLY A 5 -7.66 -4.73 -9.04
N HIS A 6 -7.33 -5.70 -9.89
CA HIS A 6 -6.41 -6.78 -9.56
C HIS A 6 -4.98 -6.25 -9.32
N ILE A 7 -4.45 -5.47 -10.27
CA ILE A 7 -3.12 -4.85 -10.16
C ILE A 7 -3.02 -4.01 -8.88
N ARG A 8 -4.03 -3.19 -8.59
CA ARG A 8 -4.04 -2.37 -7.38
C ARG A 8 -3.96 -3.21 -6.11
N ARG A 9 -4.69 -4.32 -6.03
CA ARG A 9 -4.62 -5.23 -4.87
C ARG A 9 -3.26 -5.89 -4.75
N ALA A 10 -2.66 -6.34 -5.86
CA ALA A 10 -1.31 -6.89 -5.85
C ALA A 10 -0.26 -5.88 -5.36
N ARG A 11 -0.36 -4.61 -5.79
CA ARG A 11 0.51 -3.53 -5.29
C ARG A 11 0.31 -3.30 -3.78
N LEU A 12 -0.93 -3.27 -3.30
CA LEU A 12 -1.21 -3.11 -1.86
C LEU A 12 -0.63 -4.26 -1.03
N GLN A 13 -0.73 -5.50 -1.50
CA GLN A 13 -0.12 -6.66 -0.83
C GLN A 13 1.41 -6.54 -0.77
N ARG A 14 2.06 -6.11 -1.86
CA ARG A 14 3.52 -5.82 -1.85
C ARG A 14 3.89 -4.75 -0.83
N ALA A 15 3.16 -3.63 -0.78
CA ALA A 15 3.41 -2.58 0.20
C ALA A 15 3.27 -3.11 1.64
N ARG A 16 2.30 -3.99 1.89
CA ARG A 16 2.12 -4.64 3.20
C ARG A 16 3.28 -5.56 3.58
N HIS A 17 3.82 -6.30 2.62
CA HIS A 17 5.02 -7.10 2.86
C HIS A 17 6.21 -6.23 3.25
N HIS A 18 6.42 -5.08 2.60
CA HIS A 18 7.47 -4.14 2.97
C HIS A 18 7.24 -3.50 4.34
N LEU A 19 5.99 -3.19 4.68
CA LEU A 19 5.64 -2.59 5.97
C LEU A 19 5.78 -3.54 7.17
N ALA A 20 5.92 -4.85 6.93
CA ALA A 20 6.26 -5.80 7.99
C ALA A 20 7.66 -5.57 8.57
N ASP A 21 8.53 -4.85 7.87
CA ASP A 21 9.79 -4.35 8.42
C ASP A 21 9.55 -3.04 9.20
N PRO A 22 9.77 -3.02 10.53
CA PRO A 22 9.57 -1.83 11.34
C PRO A 22 10.52 -0.67 10.99
N GLN A 23 11.61 -0.90 10.26
CA GLN A 23 12.49 0.16 9.75
C GLN A 23 11.97 0.76 8.43
N MET A 24 11.07 0.07 7.73
CA MET A 24 10.50 0.55 6.48
C MET A 24 9.67 1.81 6.69
N ARG A 25 9.90 2.81 5.82
CA ARG A 25 9.09 4.04 5.78
C ARG A 25 7.88 3.81 4.89
N ILE A 26 6.70 4.27 5.32
CA ILE A 26 5.45 4.13 4.55
C ILE A 26 5.56 4.67 3.12
N ARG A 27 6.23 5.82 2.93
CA ARG A 27 6.46 6.40 1.60
C ARG A 27 7.33 5.49 0.71
N GLU A 28 8.33 4.84 1.30
CA GLU A 28 9.21 3.94 0.54
C GLU A 28 8.50 2.63 0.21
N ALA A 29 7.75 2.05 1.16
CA ALA A 29 6.91 0.88 0.90
C ALA A 29 5.90 1.13 -0.24
N ALA A 30 5.27 2.31 -0.26
CA ALA A 30 4.37 2.71 -1.34
C ALA A 30 5.11 2.80 -2.69
N ARG A 31 6.29 3.41 -2.72
CA ARG A 31 7.11 3.55 -3.92
C ARG A 31 7.56 2.19 -4.47
N LEU A 32 8.07 1.32 -3.61
CA LEU A 32 8.49 -0.06 -3.95
C LEU A 32 7.32 -0.91 -4.46
N ALA A 33 6.13 -0.65 -3.95
CA ALA A 33 4.89 -1.27 -4.44
C ALA A 33 4.36 -0.69 -5.76
N GLY A 34 5.00 0.34 -6.33
CA GLY A 34 4.59 0.95 -7.59
C GLY A 34 3.49 2.02 -7.45
N PHE A 35 3.38 2.66 -6.29
CA PHE A 35 2.59 3.88 -6.12
C PHE A 35 3.49 5.10 -6.25
N THR A 36 3.13 6.01 -7.16
CA THR A 36 3.83 7.29 -7.36
C THR A 36 3.26 8.42 -6.51
N ASP A 37 1.98 8.33 -6.12
CA ASP A 37 1.29 9.29 -5.26
C ASP A 37 1.02 8.68 -3.86
N PRO A 38 1.70 9.16 -2.80
CA PRO A 38 1.48 8.73 -1.43
C PRO A 38 0.07 9.00 -0.89
N ALA A 39 -0.56 10.11 -1.29
CA ALA A 39 -1.92 10.45 -0.86
C ALA A 39 -2.94 9.51 -1.51
N TYR A 40 -2.76 9.18 -2.79
CA TYR A 40 -3.55 8.13 -3.44
C TYR A 40 -3.35 6.77 -2.76
N PHE A 41 -2.09 6.38 -2.49
CA PHE A 41 -1.78 5.14 -1.77
C PHE A 41 -2.54 5.04 -0.44
N CYS A 42 -2.45 6.07 0.41
CA CYS A 42 -3.17 6.09 1.69
C CYS A 42 -4.69 5.96 1.53
N ARG A 43 -5.28 6.60 0.51
CA ARG A 43 -6.72 6.49 0.21
C ARG A 43 -7.10 5.06 -0.19
N VAL A 44 -6.37 4.45 -1.12
CA VAL A 44 -6.69 3.08 -1.57
C VAL A 44 -6.39 2.03 -0.52
N TRP A 45 -5.35 2.25 0.30
CA TRP A 45 -5.02 1.40 1.43
C TRP A 45 -6.16 1.38 2.45
N ARG A 46 -6.62 2.56 2.90
CA ARG A 46 -7.77 2.65 3.83
C ARG A 46 -9.01 1.99 3.25
N ARG A 47 -9.28 2.16 1.96
CA ARG A 47 -10.41 1.51 1.30
C ARG A 47 -10.28 -0.02 1.29
N GLN A 48 -9.07 -0.57 1.19
CA GLN A 48 -8.83 -2.01 1.12
C GLN A 48 -8.74 -2.68 2.49
N TYR A 49 -8.15 -2.02 3.49
CA TYR A 49 -7.82 -2.59 4.80
C TYR A 49 -8.58 -1.96 5.97
N GLY A 50 -9.38 -0.91 5.74
CA GLY A 50 -10.19 -0.22 6.76
C GLY A 50 -9.41 0.73 7.67
N ARG A 51 -8.08 0.69 7.65
CA ARG A 51 -7.19 1.49 8.51
C ARG A 51 -6.02 2.07 7.72
N PRO A 52 -5.32 3.12 8.18
CA PRO A 52 -4.18 3.70 7.46
C PRO A 52 -2.96 2.76 7.47
N PRO A 53 -2.02 2.89 6.52
CA PRO A 53 -0.81 2.06 6.48
C PRO A 53 0.05 2.13 7.74
N SER A 54 0.00 3.25 8.46
CA SER A 54 0.70 3.42 9.74
C SER A 54 0.18 2.52 10.86
N ALA A 55 -1.04 2.00 10.75
CA ALA A 55 -1.63 1.07 11.72
C ALA A 55 -1.34 -0.41 11.38
N ASP A 56 -0.79 -0.69 10.19
CA ASP A 56 -0.35 -2.03 9.75
C ASP A 56 1.18 -2.20 9.83
N ARG A 57 1.86 -1.25 10.48
CA ARG A 57 3.30 -1.32 10.78
C ARG A 57 3.53 -2.15 12.04
#